data_AF-A0A8T4KDN1-F1
#
_entry.id   AF-A0A8T4KDN1-F1
#
_cell.length_a   1.000
_cell.length_b   1.000
_cell.length_c   1.000
_cell.angle_alpha   90.00
_cell.angle_beta   90.00
_cell.angle_gamma   90.00
#
_symmetry.space_group_name_H-M   'P 1'
#
loop_
_entity.id
_entity.type
_entity.pdbx_description
1 polymer ?
#
loop_
_entity_poly.entity_id
_entity_poly.type
_entity_poly.pdbx_seq_one_letter_code
_entity_poly.pdbx_strand_id
1 'polypeptide(L)'
;MIYAVKTIIGRENIVLESMADKAKTAAMDIKALAHPEEIKGYIFVEGELRDIQDVIKEIPHARGILRNPVSINEIKRFLETKKTEIQITEGDIVEVIGGPFKGEKGRVTRFDKYKSEVTIELIEVTVPIPVTVNAELVTIIQKTSA
;
A
#
# COMPACT_ATOMS: atom_id res chain seq x y z
N MET A 1 -22.22 4.26 9.31
CA MET A 1 -22.12 4.89 7.95
C MET A 1 -20.70 5.41 7.80
N ILE A 2 -20.20 5.60 6.59
CA ILE A 2 -18.83 6.10 6.37
C ILE A 2 -18.88 7.61 6.14
N TYR A 3 -18.06 8.36 6.85
CA TYR A 3 -17.92 9.81 6.71
C TYR A 3 -16.46 10.18 6.45
N ALA A 4 -16.26 11.24 5.68
CA ALA A 4 -14.94 11.82 5.47
C ALA A 4 -14.67 12.91 6.51
N VAL A 5 -13.56 12.79 7.22
CA VAL A 5 -13.07 13.76 8.19
C VAL A 5 -11.90 14.51 7.58
N LYS A 6 -12.02 15.83 7.50
CA LYS A 6 -10.98 16.71 6.98
C LYS A 6 -9.87 16.83 8.01
N THR A 7 -8.63 16.75 7.56
CA THR A 7 -7.43 16.88 8.38
C THR A 7 -6.49 17.94 7.80
N ILE A 8 -5.42 18.25 8.52
CA ILE A 8 -4.27 18.93 7.94
C ILE A 8 -3.52 17.94 7.06
N ILE A 9 -3.19 18.36 5.83
CA ILE A 9 -2.41 17.55 4.87
C ILE A 9 -1.09 17.13 5.52
N GLY A 10 -0.77 15.84 5.46
CA GLY A 10 0.43 15.24 6.08
C GLY A 10 0.29 14.90 7.57
N ARG A 11 -0.91 15.04 8.16
CA ARG A 11 -1.22 14.67 9.55
C ARG A 11 -2.34 13.63 9.65
N GLU A 12 -2.72 12.99 8.55
CA GLU A 12 -3.81 12.04 8.44
C GLU A 12 -3.63 10.85 9.38
N ASN A 13 -2.44 10.21 9.37
CA ASN A 13 -2.12 9.08 10.23
C ASN A 13 -2.15 9.46 11.72
N ILE A 14 -1.66 10.65 12.08
CA ILE A 14 -1.68 11.14 13.47
C ILE A 14 -3.13 11.32 13.95
N VAL A 15 -4.00 11.90 13.11
CA VAL A 15 -5.42 12.04 13.42
C VAL A 15 -6.08 10.66 13.54
N LEU A 16 -5.76 9.74 12.62
CA LEU A 16 -6.31 8.39 12.60
C LEU A 16 -5.95 7.61 13.87
N GLU A 17 -4.68 7.61 14.27
CA GLU A 17 -4.19 6.98 15.50
C GLU A 17 -4.86 7.58 16.74
N SER A 18 -4.88 8.92 16.83
CA SER A 18 -5.51 9.62 17.95
C SER A 18 -7.01 9.29 18.06
N MET A 19 -7.71 9.19 16.93
CA MET A 19 -9.13 8.80 16.90
C MET A 19 -9.30 7.34 17.32
N ALA A 20 -8.42 6.43 16.88
CA ALA A 20 -8.47 5.03 17.26
C ALA A 20 -8.28 4.84 18.77
N ASP A 21 -7.38 5.60 19.39
CA ASP A 21 -7.13 5.53 20.83
C ASP A 21 -8.31 6.07 21.65
N LYS A 22 -8.93 7.16 21.18
CA LYS A 22 -10.16 7.68 21.82
C LYS A 22 -11.36 6.75 21.65
N ALA A 23 -11.53 6.16 20.47
CA ALA A 23 -12.61 5.21 20.19
C ALA A 23 -12.53 3.94 21.07
N LYS A 24 -11.33 3.53 21.50
CA LYS A 24 -11.15 2.39 22.41
C LYS A 24 -11.47 2.72 23.87
N THR A 25 -11.24 3.97 24.27
CA THR A 25 -11.33 4.40 25.68
C THR A 25 -12.70 4.95 26.04
N ALA A 26 -13.42 5.53 25.09
CA ALA A 26 -14.81 5.91 25.22
C ALA A 26 -15.70 4.90 24.51
N ALA A 27 -16.88 4.61 25.08
CA ALA A 27 -17.88 3.72 24.47
C ALA A 27 -18.57 4.38 23.26
N MET A 28 -17.81 4.72 22.23
CA MET A 28 -18.26 5.37 20.99
C MET A 28 -18.54 4.34 19.90
N ASP A 29 -19.55 4.58 19.06
CA ASP A 29 -19.86 3.78 17.87
C ASP A 29 -18.97 4.18 16.68
N ILE A 30 -17.66 3.94 16.82
CA ILE A 30 -16.66 4.04 15.76
C ILE A 30 -16.14 2.64 15.47
N LYS A 31 -16.43 2.14 14.27
CA LYS A 31 -16.20 0.74 13.87
C LYS A 31 -14.91 0.56 13.09
N ALA A 32 -14.62 1.50 12.19
CA ALA A 32 -13.45 1.44 11.33
C ALA A 32 -12.91 2.84 11.03
N LEU A 33 -11.60 2.90 10.82
CA LEU A 33 -10.86 4.09 10.42
C LEU A 33 -9.96 3.69 9.25
N ALA A 34 -9.92 4.50 8.19
CA ALA A 34 -9.08 4.23 7.04
C ALA A 34 -8.50 5.52 6.46
N HIS A 35 -7.25 5.44 6.03
CA HIS A 35 -6.57 6.50 5.29
C HIS A 35 -5.79 5.86 4.13
N PRO A 36 -6.32 5.89 2.90
CA PRO A 36 -5.55 5.55 1.72
C PRO A 36 -4.46 6.60 1.45
N GLU A 37 -3.23 6.18 1.15
CA GLU A 37 -2.09 7.09 0.93
C GLU A 37 -2.32 8.07 -0.22
N GLU A 38 -3.15 7.69 -1.20
CA GLU A 38 -3.49 8.52 -2.35
C GLU A 38 -4.41 9.69 -1.99
N ILE A 39 -5.12 9.63 -0.85
CA ILE A 39 -6.10 10.64 -0.43
C ILE A 39 -5.50 11.56 0.63
N LYS A 40 -5.08 12.74 0.21
CA LYS A 40 -4.50 13.77 1.10
C LYS A 40 -5.56 14.64 1.77
N GLY A 41 -5.33 14.96 3.04
CA GLY A 41 -6.14 15.87 3.84
C GLY A 41 -7.47 15.30 4.33
N TYR A 42 -7.68 13.99 4.19
CA TYR A 42 -8.89 13.30 4.65
C TYR A 42 -8.58 11.92 5.22
N ILE A 43 -9.40 11.53 6.18
CA ILE A 43 -9.53 10.15 6.65
C ILE A 43 -11.00 9.73 6.56
N PHE A 44 -11.24 8.43 6.46
CA PHE A 44 -12.58 7.85 6.43
C PHE A 44 -12.88 7.17 7.75
N VAL A 45 -14.06 7.45 8.29
CA VAL A 45 -14.50 6.96 9.59
C VAL A 45 -15.85 6.29 9.42
N GLU A 46 -15.93 5.01 9.78
CA GLU A 46 -17.17 4.27 9.84
C GLU A 46 -17.74 4.34 11.25
N GLY A 47 -18.95 4.88 11.40
CA GLY A 47 -19.60 4.98 12.71
C GLY A 47 -20.92 5.74 12.69
N GLU A 48 -21.33 6.15 13.88
CA GLU A 48 -22.47 7.04 14.15
C GLU A 48 -22.02 8.50 14.08
N LEU A 49 -22.83 9.37 13.48
CA LEU A 49 -22.40 10.73 13.13
C LEU A 49 -22.12 11.60 14.37
N ARG A 50 -22.91 11.46 15.43
CA ARG A 50 -22.75 12.23 16.66
C ARG A 50 -21.46 11.82 17.36
N ASP A 51 -21.17 10.54 17.47
CA ASP A 51 -19.94 10.06 18.09
C ASP A 51 -18.69 10.52 17.31
N ILE A 52 -18.76 10.49 15.98
CA ILE A 52 -17.67 11.03 15.13
C ILE A 52 -17.52 12.54 15.32
N GLN A 53 -18.61 13.30 15.45
CA GLN A 53 -18.55 14.74 15.72
C GLN A 53 -17.95 15.06 17.10
N ASP A 54 -18.26 14.24 18.09
CA ASP A 54 -17.77 14.44 19.45
C ASP A 54 -16.27 14.13 19.56
N VAL A 55 -15.80 13.04 18.95
CA VAL A 55 -14.36 12.74 18.95
C VAL A 55 -13.54 13.77 18.19
N ILE A 56 -14.02 14.28 17.04
CA ILE A 56 -13.25 15.22 16.19
C ILE A 56 -12.88 16.51 16.92
N LYS A 57 -13.76 17.03 17.79
CA LYS A 57 -13.52 18.25 18.58
C LYS A 57 -12.28 18.15 19.47
N GLU A 58 -11.94 16.91 19.77
CA GLU A 58 -11.00 16.50 20.77
C GLU A 58 -9.68 15.99 20.16
N ILE A 59 -9.58 15.97 18.83
CA ILE A 59 -8.44 15.45 18.08
C ILE A 59 -7.70 16.60 17.40
N PRO A 60 -6.44 16.86 17.76
CA PRO A 60 -5.61 17.84 17.07
C PRO A 60 -5.52 17.57 15.57
N HIS A 61 -5.46 18.62 14.77
CA HIS A 61 -5.35 18.57 13.31
C HIS A 61 -6.58 18.05 12.55
N ALA A 62 -7.61 17.55 13.23
CA ALA A 62 -8.93 17.37 12.64
C ALA A 62 -9.60 18.73 12.42
N ARG A 63 -10.19 18.95 11.24
CA ARG A 63 -10.75 20.24 10.80
C ARG A 63 -12.26 20.21 10.59
N GLY A 64 -12.89 19.05 10.71
CA GLY A 64 -14.33 18.87 10.60
C GLY A 64 -14.72 17.63 9.82
N ILE A 65 -16.03 17.39 9.74
CA ILE A 65 -16.63 16.24 9.05
C ILE A 65 -17.46 16.70 7.86
N LEU A 66 -17.34 16.00 6.73
CA LEU A 66 -18.31 16.09 5.64
C LEU A 66 -19.55 15.31 6.05
N ARG A 67 -20.66 16.02 6.24
CA ARG A 67 -21.92 15.44 6.74
C ARG A 67 -22.57 14.46 5.76
N ASN A 68 -22.22 14.56 4.48
CA ASN A 68 -22.70 13.62 3.47
C ASN A 68 -21.92 12.30 3.63
N PRO A 69 -22.61 11.17 3.84
CA PRO A 69 -21.97 9.87 3.91
C PRO A 69 -21.34 9.50 2.57
N VAL A 70 -20.24 8.78 2.63
CA VAL A 70 -19.49 8.28 1.46
C VAL A 70 -19.85 6.82 1.24
N SER A 71 -20.11 6.43 -0.02
CA SER A 71 -20.34 5.03 -0.34
C SER A 71 -19.01 4.26 -0.34
N ILE A 72 -19.04 3.01 0.16
CA ILE A 72 -17.87 2.12 0.09
C ILE A 72 -17.33 1.98 -1.34
N ASN A 73 -18.21 2.01 -2.35
CA ASN A 73 -17.83 1.90 -3.76
C ASN A 73 -16.97 3.08 -4.25
N GLU A 74 -17.12 4.26 -3.65
CA GLU A 74 -16.32 5.45 -4.02
C GLU A 74 -14.89 5.36 -3.49
N ILE A 75 -14.71 4.70 -2.34
CA ILE A 75 -13.40 4.56 -1.68
C ILE A 75 -12.72 3.22 -1.96
N LYS A 76 -13.46 2.22 -2.44
CA LYS A 76 -12.98 0.85 -2.69
C LYS A 76 -11.68 0.80 -3.49
N ARG A 77 -11.60 1.57 -4.58
CA ARG A 77 -10.42 1.63 -5.46
C ARG A 77 -9.14 2.11 -4.78
N PHE A 78 -9.25 2.81 -3.66
CA PHE A 78 -8.13 3.31 -2.88
C PHE A 78 -7.80 2.38 -1.70
N LEU A 79 -8.75 1.54 -1.28
CA LEU A 79 -8.53 0.51 -0.27
C LEU A 79 -7.97 -0.78 -0.87
N GLU A 80 -8.16 -0.99 -2.17
CA GLU A 80 -7.51 -2.04 -2.93
C GLU A 80 -6.04 -1.67 -3.16
N THR A 81 -5.18 -2.04 -2.20
CA THR A 81 -3.74 -2.04 -2.43
C THR A 81 -3.49 -2.91 -3.66
N LYS A 82 -3.07 -2.30 -4.77
CA LYS A 82 -2.46 -3.05 -5.87
C LYS A 82 -1.12 -3.60 -5.37
N LYS A 83 -1.17 -4.65 -4.56
CA LYS A 83 -0.06 -5.59 -4.50
C LYS A 83 -0.01 -6.17 -5.89
N THR A 84 0.82 -5.58 -6.74
CA THR A 84 1.29 -6.29 -7.91
C THR A 84 2.00 -7.49 -7.33
N GLU A 85 1.30 -8.61 -7.19
CA GLU A 85 1.96 -9.88 -6.88
C GLU A 85 2.93 -10.08 -8.04
N ILE A 86 4.21 -9.87 -7.74
CA ILE A 86 5.27 -10.14 -8.68
C ILE A 86 5.32 -11.67 -8.80
N GLN A 87 4.54 -12.19 -9.76
CA GLN A 87 4.48 -13.61 -10.07
C GLN A 87 5.68 -13.97 -10.94
N ILE A 88 6.85 -14.00 -10.32
CA ILE A 88 8.08 -14.54 -10.90
C ILE A 88 8.15 -16.04 -10.63
N THR A 89 8.48 -16.79 -11.66
CA THR A 89 8.72 -18.24 -11.63
C THR A 89 10.17 -18.52 -11.98
N GLU A 90 10.74 -19.58 -11.44
CA GLU A 90 12.04 -20.08 -11.89
C GLU A 90 11.99 -20.41 -13.39
N GLY A 91 13.00 -19.97 -14.13
CA GLY A 91 13.05 -20.09 -15.59
C GLY A 91 12.52 -18.87 -16.36
N ASP A 92 11.79 -17.94 -15.72
CA ASP A 92 11.38 -16.68 -16.35
C ASP A 92 12.61 -15.88 -16.81
N ILE A 93 12.48 -15.16 -17.92
CA ILE A 93 13.49 -14.18 -18.33
C ILE A 93 13.03 -12.81 -17.86
N VAL A 94 13.90 -12.15 -17.10
CA VAL A 94 13.66 -10.82 -16.54
C VAL A 94 14.75 -9.84 -16.98
N GLU A 95 14.39 -8.57 -17.04
CA GLU A 95 15.33 -7.44 -17.19
C GLU A 95 15.37 -6.64 -15.90
N VAL A 96 16.58 -6.26 -15.49
CA VAL A 96 16.77 -5.41 -14.32
C VAL A 96 16.53 -3.95 -14.72
N ILE A 97 15.55 -3.29 -14.12
CA ILE A 97 15.16 -1.91 -14.44
C ILE A 97 15.82 -0.85 -13.55
N GLY A 98 16.54 -1.26 -12.50
CA GLY A 98 17.19 -0.35 -11.55
C GLY A 98 18.39 -0.95 -10.81
N GLY A 99 19.15 -0.10 -10.14
CA GLY A 99 20.38 -0.51 -9.44
C GLY A 99 21.60 -0.70 -10.36
N PRO A 100 22.70 -1.27 -9.84
CA PRO A 100 23.97 -1.40 -10.56
C PRO A 100 23.91 -2.27 -11.82
N PHE A 101 22.94 -3.20 -11.88
CA PHE A 101 22.75 -4.14 -12.99
C PHE A 101 21.65 -3.70 -13.95
N LYS A 102 21.25 -2.43 -13.92
CA LYS A 102 20.19 -1.92 -14.80
C LYS A 102 20.49 -2.15 -16.28
N GLY A 103 19.53 -2.72 -17.01
CA GLY A 103 19.61 -3.05 -18.43
C GLY A 103 20.05 -4.50 -18.70
N GLU A 104 20.56 -5.19 -17.67
CA GLU A 104 20.96 -6.58 -17.80
C GLU A 104 19.76 -7.52 -17.85
N LYS A 105 19.88 -8.59 -18.64
CA LYS A 105 18.87 -9.64 -18.78
C LYS A 105 19.37 -10.93 -18.17
N GLY A 106 18.49 -11.59 -17.43
CA GLY A 106 18.84 -12.85 -16.79
C GLY A 106 17.67 -13.81 -16.71
N ARG A 107 18.01 -15.10 -16.61
CA ARG A 107 17.05 -16.16 -16.30
C ARG A 107 16.93 -16.30 -14.78
N VAL A 108 15.72 -16.33 -14.27
CA VAL A 108 15.45 -16.52 -12.86
C VAL A 108 15.85 -17.94 -12.43
N THR A 109 16.73 -18.04 -11.44
CA THR A 109 17.11 -19.32 -10.83
C THR A 109 16.44 -19.53 -9.48
N ARG A 110 16.06 -18.45 -8.79
CA ARG A 110 15.39 -18.52 -7.49
C ARG A 110 14.58 -17.25 -7.23
N PHE A 111 13.40 -17.39 -6.62
CA PHE A 111 12.61 -16.27 -6.12
C PHE A 111 12.25 -16.47 -4.64
N ASP A 112 12.71 -15.56 -3.78
CA ASP A 112 12.35 -15.50 -2.36
C ASP A 112 11.19 -14.50 -2.16
N LYS A 113 9.98 -15.04 -2.06
CA LYS A 113 8.75 -14.25 -1.84
C LYS A 113 8.73 -13.51 -0.51
N TYR A 114 9.41 -14.02 0.52
CA TYR A 114 9.39 -13.42 1.84
C TYR A 114 10.35 -12.22 1.92
N LYS A 115 11.48 -12.31 1.21
CA LYS A 115 12.47 -11.22 1.14
C LYS A 115 12.25 -10.27 -0.04
N SER A 116 11.37 -10.61 -0.98
CA SER A 116 11.22 -9.90 -2.25
C SER A 116 12.54 -9.80 -3.01
N GLU A 117 13.29 -10.90 -3.05
CA GLU A 117 14.58 -11.01 -3.74
C GLU A 117 14.48 -12.06 -4.85
N VAL A 118 15.07 -11.76 -6.01
CA VAL A 118 15.17 -12.67 -7.15
C VAL A 118 16.64 -12.87 -7.51
N THR A 119 17.05 -14.13 -7.66
CA THR A 119 18.37 -14.50 -8.16
C THR A 119 18.25 -14.81 -9.64
N ILE A 120 19.09 -14.18 -10.45
CA ILE A 120 19.12 -14.32 -11.90
C ILE A 120 20.51 -14.73 -12.38
N GLU A 121 20.57 -15.55 -13.42
CA GLU A 121 21.77 -15.82 -14.20
C GLU A 121 21.75 -14.96 -15.45
N LEU A 122 22.76 -14.09 -15.60
CA LEU A 122 22.88 -13.19 -16.75
C LEU A 122 23.09 -13.97 -18.05
N ILE A 123 22.38 -13.57 -19.12
CA ILE A 123 22.40 -14.29 -20.42
C ILE A 123 23.51 -13.75 -21.34
N GLU A 124 23.90 -12.47 -21.20
CA GLU A 124 24.85 -11.81 -22.10
C GLU A 124 26.32 -11.99 -21.68
N VAL A 125 26.61 -12.88 -20.72
CA VAL A 125 27.95 -13.11 -20.18
C VAL A 125 28.51 -14.49 -20.55
N THR A 126 29.81 -14.56 -20.85
CA THR A 126 30.50 -15.81 -21.22
C THR A 126 30.54 -16.85 -20.09
N VAL A 127 30.46 -16.38 -18.83
CA VAL A 127 30.43 -17.22 -17.63
C VAL A 127 29.23 -16.79 -16.80
N PRO A 128 28.24 -17.68 -16.54
CA PRO A 128 27.05 -17.31 -15.78
C PRO A 128 27.43 -17.04 -14.33
N ILE A 129 27.21 -15.81 -13.88
CA ILE A 129 27.36 -15.41 -12.47
C ILE A 129 25.95 -15.14 -11.93
N PRO A 130 25.53 -15.81 -10.85
CA PRO A 130 24.24 -15.54 -10.22
C PRO A 130 24.29 -14.20 -9.49
N VAL A 131 23.29 -13.35 -9.75
CA VAL A 131 23.12 -12.04 -9.12
C VAL A 131 21.77 -12.01 -8.42
N THR A 132 21.74 -11.57 -7.16
CA THR A 132 20.49 -11.35 -6.42
C THR A 132 20.13 -9.87 -6.44
N VAL A 133 18.91 -9.57 -6.88
CA VAL A 133 18.36 -8.21 -6.93
C VAL A 133 16.99 -8.16 -6.26
N ASN A 134 16.53 -6.97 -5.89
CA ASN A 134 15.17 -6.79 -5.38
C ASN A 134 14.16 -7.07 -6.52
N ALA A 135 13.11 -7.82 -6.22
CA ALA A 135 12.08 -8.22 -7.18
C ALA A 135 11.32 -7.02 -7.80
N GLU A 136 11.22 -5.90 -7.09
CA GLU A 136 10.62 -4.66 -7.60
C GLU A 136 11.50 -3.97 -8.67
N LEU A 137 12.80 -4.30 -8.71
CA LEU A 137 13.75 -3.79 -9.68
C LEU A 137 13.88 -4.68 -10.91
N VAL A 138 12.99 -5.65 -11.10
CA VAL A 138 12.97 -6.48 -12.31
C VAL A 138 11.62 -6.42 -13.01
N THR A 139 11.66 -6.60 -14.32
CA THR A 139 10.46 -6.75 -15.14
C THR A 139 10.53 -8.04 -15.95
N ILE A 140 9.42 -8.76 -16.05
CA ILE A 140 9.37 -10.05 -16.78
C ILE A 140 9.29 -9.75 -18.27
N ILE A 141 10.28 -10.24 -19.03
CA ILE A 141 10.33 -10.14 -20.50
C ILE A 141 9.65 -11.36 -21.13
N GLN A 142 9.91 -12.54 -20.56
CA GLN A 142 9.36 -13.79 -21.05
C GLN A 142 8.98 -14.67 -19.87
N LYS A 143 7.72 -15.09 -19.82
CA LYS A 143 7.30 -16.12 -18.87
C LYS A 143 7.73 -17.48 -19.39
N THR A 144 8.30 -18.29 -18.50
CA THR A 144 8.42 -19.72 -18.77
C THR A 144 6.99 -20.27 -18.86
N SER A 145 6.68 -20.87 -20.00
CA SER A 145 5.38 -21.52 -20.18
C SER A 145 5.46 -22.87 -19.47
N ALA A 146 4.49 -23.13 -18.60
CA ALA A 146 4.19 -24.50 -18.19
C ALA A 146 3.59 -25.28 -19.37
#